data_AF-A0A224YDX2-F1
#
_entry.id   AF-A0A224YDX2-F1
#
_cell.length_a   1.000
_cell.length_b   1.000
_cell.length_c   1.000
_cell.angle_alpha   90.00
_cell.angle_beta   90.00
_cell.angle_gamma   90.00
#
_symmetry.space_group_name_H-M   'P 1'
#
loop_
_entity.id
_entity.type
_entity.pdbx_description
1 polymer ?
#
loop_
_entity_poly.entity_id
_entity_poly.type
_entity_poly.pdbx_seq_one_letter_code
_entity_poly.pdbx_strand_id
1 'polypeptide(L)'
;MSAAKCLTGIESLGFELPVCRKEYENYKTRIQTFFDEYGSQSKWSCKPPELSPSECARFGWKCVGEDMLCCVLCKSHLDCQLSLRLGHKLYKECTQKLVSSLKDAHKSCCPWKTAPCPESYAVMEPVMRHEALDQLRERLGTLVPILSWLPLLSTEQVQKQLGNEAIAKICKLAGEEQTVESERAILLALTGWKTANPTEKLKQLSCEFCFRKVGTWLYASPKGLVSEDAGCKQENSNGHSVKRKHEEVAAFQEKVERILNSWKKIKVPPT
;
A
#
# COMPACT_ATOMS: atom_id res chain seq x y z
N MET A 1 40.77 43.13 -21.75
CA MET A 1 40.29 42.86 -20.38
C MET A 1 38.78 42.65 -20.47
N SER A 2 38.32 41.50 -20.95
CA SER A 2 38.05 40.24 -20.23
C SER A 2 36.93 40.35 -19.19
N ALA A 3 35.75 39.84 -19.58
CA ALA A 3 34.83 39.15 -18.68
C ALA A 3 34.11 38.08 -19.53
N ALA A 4 34.72 36.90 -19.56
CA ALA A 4 34.20 35.72 -20.22
C ALA A 4 33.29 34.92 -19.26
N LYS A 5 32.19 34.40 -19.82
CA LYS A 5 31.60 33.06 -19.60
C LYS A 5 31.58 32.50 -18.16
N CYS A 6 30.39 32.33 -17.61
CA CYS A 6 30.00 31.07 -16.96
C CYS A 6 28.47 30.98 -16.81
N LEU A 7 27.80 30.66 -17.91
CA LEU A 7 26.44 30.10 -17.92
C LEU A 7 26.57 28.66 -18.41
N THR A 8 26.91 27.75 -17.49
CA THR A 8 26.71 26.28 -17.60
C THR A 8 27.21 25.65 -16.31
N GLY A 9 26.37 24.81 -15.67
CA GLY A 9 26.85 23.87 -14.65
C GLY A 9 26.12 23.90 -13.31
N ILE A 10 24.83 23.57 -13.27
CA ILE A 10 24.23 22.84 -12.14
C ILE A 10 23.27 21.79 -12.70
N GLU A 11 23.82 20.91 -13.53
CA GLU A 11 23.31 19.54 -13.70
C GLU A 11 24.49 18.64 -13.28
N SER A 12 24.22 17.60 -12.49
CA SER A 12 25.16 16.56 -12.02
C SER A 12 25.84 16.69 -10.64
N LEU A 13 25.09 17.04 -9.60
CA LEU A 13 25.40 16.53 -8.26
C LEU A 13 24.11 16.02 -7.61
N GLY A 14 23.84 14.72 -7.80
CA GLY A 14 22.81 13.96 -7.09
C GLY A 14 23.18 13.78 -5.62
N PHE A 15 23.24 14.88 -4.89
CA PHE A 15 23.26 14.86 -3.43
C PHE A 15 21.80 14.74 -2.97
N GLU A 16 21.31 13.50 -2.87
CA GLU A 16 20.15 13.25 -2.03
C GLU A 16 20.54 13.63 -0.60
N LEU A 17 19.92 14.69 -0.07
CA LEU A 17 20.12 15.09 1.31
C LEU A 17 19.77 13.89 2.22
N PRO A 18 20.62 13.55 3.20
CA PRO A 18 20.38 12.41 4.07
C PRO A 18 19.01 12.54 4.73
N VAL A 19 18.20 11.51 4.58
CA VAL A 19 16.89 11.38 5.22
C VAL A 19 17.05 11.61 6.73
N CYS A 20 16.40 12.65 7.27
CA CYS A 20 16.38 12.87 8.70
C CYS A 20 15.69 11.67 9.36
N ARG A 21 16.45 10.83 10.07
CA ARG A 21 15.97 9.57 10.68
C ARG A 21 14.66 9.78 11.46
N LYS A 22 14.56 10.88 12.21
CA LYS A 22 13.36 11.19 13.01
C LYS A 22 12.11 11.46 12.15
N GLU A 23 12.28 12.08 10.99
CA GLU A 23 11.16 12.36 10.07
C GLU A 23 10.65 11.09 9.40
N TYR A 24 11.56 10.17 9.05
CA TYR A 24 11.19 8.87 8.51
C TYR A 24 10.49 7.98 9.56
N GLU A 25 10.96 7.97 10.81
CA GLU A 25 10.24 7.27 11.90
C GLU A 25 8.83 7.84 12.13
N ASN A 26 8.69 9.17 12.08
CA ASN A 26 7.37 9.82 12.17
C ASN A 26 6.47 9.45 10.98
N TYR A 27 7.04 9.29 9.78
CA TYR A 27 6.33 8.81 8.60
C TYR A 27 5.82 7.38 8.79
N LYS A 28 6.69 6.46 9.24
CA LYS A 28 6.31 5.08 9.55
C LYS A 28 5.23 4.99 10.62
N THR A 29 5.32 5.82 11.66
CA THR A 29 4.30 5.88 12.72
C THR A 29 2.93 6.27 12.17
N ARG A 30 2.86 7.17 11.17
CA ARG A 30 1.59 7.49 10.50
C ARG A 30 1.06 6.30 9.70
N ILE A 31 1.91 5.60 8.96
CA ILE A 31 1.51 4.40 8.22
C ILE A 31 0.94 3.32 9.14
N GLN A 32 1.55 3.10 10.30
CA GLN A 32 1.09 2.09 11.26
C GLN A 32 -0.37 2.29 11.69
N THR A 33 -0.88 3.54 11.69
CA THR A 33 -2.27 3.82 12.06
C THR A 33 -3.32 3.24 11.10
N PHE A 34 -2.91 2.83 9.90
CA PHE A 34 -3.77 2.22 8.90
C PHE A 34 -3.97 0.72 9.12
N PHE A 35 -3.18 0.11 10.00
CA PHE A 35 -3.18 -1.32 10.26
C PHE A 35 -3.68 -1.60 11.68
N ASP A 36 -4.44 -2.68 11.84
CA ASP A 36 -4.78 -3.22 13.15
C ASP A 36 -3.65 -4.11 13.71
N GLU A 37 -3.87 -4.67 14.91
CA GLU A 37 -2.90 -5.54 15.58
C GLU A 37 -2.52 -6.79 14.76
N TYR A 38 -3.38 -7.21 13.85
CA TYR A 38 -3.15 -8.35 12.94
C TYR A 38 -2.51 -7.93 11.61
N GLY A 39 -2.26 -6.63 11.41
CA GLY A 39 -1.70 -6.09 10.18
C GLY A 39 -2.69 -5.95 9.03
N SER A 40 -3.99 -6.01 9.31
CA SER A 40 -5.04 -5.80 8.32
C SER A 40 -5.42 -4.31 8.23
N GLN A 41 -5.78 -3.87 7.02
CA GLN A 41 -6.27 -2.50 6.76
C GLN A 41 -7.79 -2.42 6.90
N SER A 42 -8.34 -2.95 8.00
CA SER A 42 -9.80 -3.04 8.22
C SER A 42 -10.49 -1.67 8.12
N LYS A 43 -9.85 -0.61 8.64
CA LYS A 43 -10.34 0.78 8.58
C LYS A 43 -9.99 1.53 7.28
N TRP A 44 -9.22 0.92 6.39
CA TRP A 44 -8.74 1.56 5.16
C TRP A 44 -8.71 0.59 3.98
N SER A 45 -9.79 -0.17 3.84
CA SER A 45 -9.88 -1.25 2.87
C SER A 45 -10.20 -0.73 1.47
N CYS A 46 -9.79 -1.50 0.44
CA CYS A 46 -10.17 -1.28 -0.97
C CYS A 46 -9.83 0.10 -1.54
N LYS A 47 -8.85 0.80 -0.97
CA LYS A 47 -8.39 2.09 -1.52
C LYS A 47 -7.50 1.88 -2.74
N PRO A 48 -7.63 2.74 -3.77
CA PRO A 48 -6.74 2.69 -4.92
C PRO A 48 -5.31 3.09 -4.51
N PRO A 49 -4.27 2.73 -5.29
CA PRO A 49 -2.86 2.97 -4.95
C PRO A 49 -2.53 4.43 -4.61
N GLU A 50 -3.20 5.39 -5.25
CA GLU A 50 -3.04 6.84 -5.04
C GLU A 50 -3.57 7.30 -3.68
N LEU A 51 -4.35 6.47 -2.99
CA LEU A 51 -4.82 6.66 -1.61
C LEU A 51 -4.24 5.59 -0.67
N SER A 52 -3.08 5.03 -1.01
CA SER A 52 -2.38 4.09 -0.16
C SER A 52 -1.96 4.73 1.17
N PRO A 53 -1.78 3.92 2.25
CA PRO A 53 -1.27 4.42 3.53
C PRO A 53 0.01 5.24 3.42
N SER A 54 0.93 4.85 2.52
CA SER A 54 2.18 5.53 2.24
C SER A 54 1.95 6.94 1.66
N GLU A 55 1.06 7.07 0.69
CA GLU A 55 0.71 8.37 0.09
C GLU A 55 -0.02 9.27 1.10
N CYS A 56 -1.00 8.74 1.84
CA CYS A 56 -1.67 9.50 2.90
C CYS A 56 -0.67 9.97 3.97
N ALA A 57 0.24 9.09 4.41
CA ALA A 57 1.25 9.45 5.39
C ALA A 57 2.22 10.51 4.86
N ARG A 58 2.56 10.52 3.57
CA ARG A 58 3.43 11.57 2.97
C ARG A 58 2.87 12.97 3.16
N PHE A 59 1.55 13.12 3.09
CA PHE A 59 0.86 14.40 3.33
C PHE A 59 0.46 14.62 4.80
N GLY A 60 1.09 13.90 5.74
CA GLY A 60 0.88 14.15 7.17
C GLY A 60 -0.43 13.60 7.74
N TRP A 61 -1.12 12.73 7.00
CA TRP A 61 -2.34 12.09 7.47
C TRP A 61 -2.04 10.82 8.26
N LYS A 62 -2.83 10.60 9.31
CA LYS A 62 -2.96 9.30 9.98
C LYS A 62 -4.40 8.82 9.89
N CYS A 63 -4.62 7.52 9.86
CA CYS A 63 -5.94 6.93 9.96
C CYS A 63 -6.44 7.00 11.40
N VAL A 64 -7.67 7.46 11.61
CA VAL A 64 -8.30 7.60 12.93
C VAL A 64 -9.63 6.86 13.06
N GLY A 65 -10.15 6.31 11.96
CA GLY A 65 -11.42 5.61 11.89
C GLY A 65 -11.62 5.02 10.50
N GLU A 66 -12.77 4.37 10.27
CA GLU A 66 -13.13 3.84 8.96
C GLU A 66 -13.13 4.95 7.91
N ASP A 67 -12.28 4.78 6.89
CA ASP A 67 -12.11 5.72 5.79
C ASP A 67 -11.83 7.17 6.24
N MET A 68 -11.32 7.37 7.45
CA MET A 68 -11.17 8.70 8.04
C MET A 68 -9.72 9.01 8.39
N LEU A 69 -9.24 10.13 7.84
CA LEU A 69 -7.90 10.66 8.08
C LEU A 69 -7.95 11.86 9.03
N CYS A 70 -6.89 12.02 9.82
CA CYS A 70 -6.62 13.21 10.63
C CYS A 70 -5.20 13.70 10.39
N CYS A 71 -5.04 14.99 10.12
CA CYS A 71 -3.72 15.60 9.98
C CYS A 71 -3.02 15.64 11.34
N VAL A 72 -1.78 15.17 11.41
CA VAL A 72 -1.03 15.11 12.67
C VAL A 72 -0.74 16.49 13.27
N LEU A 73 -0.68 17.55 12.44
CA LEU A 73 -0.41 18.93 12.89
C LEU A 73 -1.68 19.77 13.00
N CYS A 74 -2.36 20.06 11.89
CA CYS A 74 -3.46 21.03 11.87
C CYS A 74 -4.79 20.46 12.41
N LYS A 75 -4.85 19.14 12.65
CA LYS A 75 -6.02 18.39 13.13
C LYS A 75 -7.25 18.47 12.22
N SER A 76 -7.07 18.86 10.95
CA SER A 76 -8.11 18.69 9.93
C SER A 76 -8.44 17.21 9.77
N HIS A 77 -9.69 16.92 9.44
CA HIS A 77 -10.15 15.58 9.12
C HIS A 77 -10.53 15.50 7.65
N LEU A 78 -10.33 14.33 7.04
CA LEU A 78 -10.72 14.05 5.67
C LEU A 78 -11.44 12.71 5.63
N ASP A 79 -12.71 12.74 5.20
CA ASP A 79 -13.51 11.56 4.92
C ASP A 79 -13.17 11.07 3.51
N CYS A 80 -12.66 9.85 3.42
CA CYS A 80 -12.19 9.19 2.20
C CYS A 80 -13.09 8.03 1.79
N GLN A 81 -14.36 8.01 2.21
CA GLN A 81 -15.28 6.97 1.82
C GLN A 81 -15.40 6.89 0.29
N LEU A 82 -15.11 5.70 -0.26
CA LEU A 82 -15.17 5.41 -1.69
C LEU A 82 -16.01 4.16 -1.90
N SER A 83 -17.21 4.35 -2.45
CA SER A 83 -18.10 3.23 -2.75
C SER A 83 -17.70 2.56 -4.06
N LEU A 84 -17.41 1.25 -3.99
CA LEU A 84 -17.19 0.40 -5.17
C LEU A 84 -18.47 0.23 -6.03
N ARG A 85 -19.65 0.65 -5.52
CA ARG A 85 -20.90 0.65 -6.28
C ARG A 85 -20.99 1.81 -7.27
N LEU A 86 -20.07 2.78 -7.20
CA LEU A 86 -20.01 3.88 -8.16
C LEU A 86 -19.63 3.34 -9.54
N GLY A 87 -20.27 3.85 -10.59
CA GLY A 87 -19.82 3.60 -11.96
C GLY A 87 -18.39 4.11 -12.17
N HIS A 88 -17.63 3.46 -13.06
CA HIS A 88 -16.19 3.70 -13.26
C HIS A 88 -15.81 5.18 -13.40
N LYS A 89 -16.60 5.96 -14.17
CA LYS A 89 -16.36 7.40 -14.37
C LYS A 89 -16.43 8.18 -13.04
N LEU A 90 -17.51 8.00 -12.29
CA LEU A 90 -17.72 8.68 -11.00
C LEU A 90 -16.70 8.23 -9.96
N TYR A 91 -16.37 6.93 -9.93
CA TYR A 91 -15.33 6.41 -9.05
C TYR A 91 -13.98 7.09 -9.30
N LYS A 92 -13.60 7.24 -10.58
CA LYS A 92 -12.37 7.93 -10.98
C LYS A 92 -12.38 9.41 -10.58
N GLU A 93 -13.49 10.12 -10.82
CA GLU A 93 -13.63 11.54 -10.44
C GLU A 93 -13.57 11.74 -8.91
N CYS A 94 -14.24 10.89 -8.14
CA CYS A 94 -14.17 10.90 -6.68
C CYS A 94 -12.76 10.61 -6.17
N THR A 95 -12.07 9.62 -6.77
CA THR A 95 -10.68 9.29 -6.45
C THR A 95 -9.77 10.50 -6.68
N GLN A 96 -9.86 11.15 -7.84
CA GLN A 96 -9.05 12.33 -8.15
C GLN A 96 -9.28 13.48 -7.17
N LYS A 97 -10.53 13.73 -6.77
CA LYS A 97 -10.87 14.74 -5.75
C LYS A 97 -10.30 14.41 -4.38
N LEU A 98 -10.31 13.14 -3.97
CA LEU A 98 -9.72 12.71 -2.70
C LEU A 98 -8.20 12.82 -2.73
N VAL A 99 -7.56 12.42 -3.84
CA VAL A 99 -6.11 12.55 -4.03
C VAL A 99 -5.69 14.02 -3.94
N SER A 100 -6.40 14.94 -4.59
CA SER A 100 -6.10 16.39 -4.44
C SER A 100 -6.35 16.87 -3.00
N SER A 101 -7.37 16.33 -2.34
CA SER A 101 -7.70 16.67 -0.95
C SER A 101 -6.62 16.24 0.05
N LEU A 102 -5.79 15.24 -0.27
CA LEU A 102 -4.62 14.92 0.56
C LEU A 102 -3.69 16.13 0.73
N LYS A 103 -3.57 16.99 -0.28
CA LYS A 103 -2.78 18.22 -0.21
C LYS A 103 -3.62 19.42 0.28
N ASP A 104 -4.88 19.50 -0.14
CA ASP A 104 -5.65 20.73 0.00
C ASP A 104 -6.53 20.81 1.25
N ALA A 105 -6.95 19.67 1.82
CA ALA A 105 -7.89 19.60 2.94
C ALA A 105 -7.26 19.95 4.32
N HIS A 106 -6.05 20.49 4.33
CA HIS A 106 -5.44 21.06 5.51
C HIS A 106 -5.89 22.50 5.79
N LYS A 107 -5.72 22.95 7.04
CA LYS A 107 -5.85 24.38 7.39
C LYS A 107 -4.83 25.24 6.61
N SER A 108 -5.13 26.52 6.42
CA SER A 108 -4.34 27.46 5.59
C SER A 108 -2.83 27.46 5.88
N CYS A 109 -2.44 27.45 7.15
CA CYS A 109 -1.04 27.51 7.58
C CYS A 109 -0.41 26.14 7.88
N CYS A 110 -1.02 25.04 7.45
CA CYS A 110 -0.45 23.72 7.68
C CYS A 110 0.75 23.47 6.75
N PRO A 111 1.93 23.11 7.27
CA PRO A 111 3.12 22.91 6.44
C PRO A 111 2.99 21.74 5.47
N TRP A 112 2.13 20.75 5.76
CA TRP A 112 1.88 19.60 4.88
C TRP A 112 1.32 19.98 3.49
N LYS A 113 0.77 21.20 3.33
CA LYS A 113 0.33 21.71 2.02
C LYS A 113 1.50 21.97 1.06
N THR A 114 2.67 22.31 1.59
CA THR A 114 3.83 22.77 0.81
C THR A 114 5.07 21.91 1.02
N ALA A 115 5.16 21.20 2.13
CA ALA A 115 6.28 20.35 2.50
C ALA A 115 5.78 18.93 2.90
N PRO A 116 5.27 18.13 1.95
CA PRO A 116 5.04 16.71 2.18
C PRO A 116 6.37 15.97 2.38
N CYS A 117 6.30 14.76 2.93
CA CYS A 117 7.48 13.90 2.97
C CYS A 117 7.97 13.61 1.53
N PRO A 118 9.29 13.42 1.34
CA PRO A 118 9.86 13.06 0.06
C PRO A 118 9.17 11.86 -0.59
N GLU A 119 9.14 11.82 -1.92
CA GLU A 119 8.57 10.69 -2.66
C GLU A 119 9.33 9.40 -2.41
N SER A 120 10.64 9.49 -2.16
CA SER A 120 11.49 8.36 -1.78
C SER A 120 10.95 7.58 -0.58
N TYR A 121 10.18 8.21 0.32
CA TYR A 121 9.61 7.52 1.48
C TYR A 121 8.50 6.52 1.10
N ALA A 122 7.78 6.76 0.01
CA ALA A 122 6.66 5.92 -0.42
C ALA A 122 7.03 4.89 -1.49
N VAL A 123 8.29 4.86 -1.90
CA VAL A 123 8.82 3.89 -2.87
C VAL A 123 9.90 3.03 -2.23
N MET A 124 10.14 1.86 -2.82
CA MET A 124 11.27 1.03 -2.44
C MET A 124 12.56 1.76 -2.79
N GLU A 125 13.39 2.07 -1.79
CA GLU A 125 14.70 2.67 -2.04
C GLU A 125 15.59 1.70 -2.82
N PRO A 126 16.38 2.19 -3.79
CA PRO A 126 17.34 1.35 -4.49
C PRO A 126 18.32 0.71 -3.52
N VAL A 127 18.38 -0.61 -3.50
CA VAL A 127 19.39 -1.32 -2.71
C VAL A 127 20.74 -1.18 -3.39
N MET A 128 21.78 -0.83 -2.62
CA MET A 128 23.14 -0.77 -3.13
C MET A 128 23.56 -2.14 -3.67
N ARG A 129 24.19 -2.20 -4.85
CA ARG A 129 24.51 -3.49 -5.51
C ARG A 129 25.28 -4.46 -4.62
N HIS A 130 26.17 -3.95 -3.78
CA HIS A 130 26.98 -4.78 -2.88
C HIS A 130 26.18 -5.32 -1.69
N GLU A 131 25.09 -4.67 -1.28
CA GLU A 131 24.21 -5.11 -0.18
C GLU A 131 23.01 -5.94 -0.68
N ALA A 132 22.69 -5.85 -1.98
CA ALA A 132 21.48 -6.44 -2.54
C ALA A 132 21.36 -7.94 -2.30
N LEU A 133 22.46 -8.67 -2.43
CA LEU A 133 22.49 -10.12 -2.22
C LEU A 133 22.37 -10.49 -0.74
N ASP A 134 22.99 -9.71 0.15
CA ASP A 134 22.95 -9.97 1.59
C ASP A 134 21.56 -9.68 2.16
N GLN A 135 20.93 -8.56 1.77
CA GLN A 135 19.55 -8.26 2.16
C GLN A 135 18.56 -9.30 1.59
N LEU A 136 18.79 -9.79 0.37
CA LEU A 136 17.99 -10.88 -0.20
C LEU A 136 18.11 -12.15 0.65
N ARG A 137 19.34 -12.55 0.98
CA ARG A 137 19.61 -13.73 1.82
C ARG A 137 19.02 -13.59 3.21
N GLU A 138 19.09 -12.41 3.81
CA GLU A 138 18.48 -12.14 5.11
C GLU A 138 16.97 -12.40 5.07
N ARG A 139 16.25 -11.79 4.10
CA ARG A 139 14.81 -12.00 3.94
C ARG A 139 14.49 -13.47 3.66
N LEU A 140 15.26 -14.10 2.78
CA LEU A 140 15.08 -15.51 2.40
C LEU A 140 15.29 -16.45 3.61
N GLY A 141 16.31 -16.21 4.42
CA GLY A 141 16.57 -16.98 5.65
C GLY A 141 15.39 -16.97 6.62
N THR A 142 14.56 -15.92 6.63
CA THR A 142 13.33 -15.90 7.43
C THR A 142 12.17 -16.71 6.82
N LEU A 143 12.18 -16.93 5.50
CA LEU A 143 11.11 -17.60 4.73
C LEU A 143 11.35 -19.10 4.60
N VAL A 144 12.61 -19.53 4.51
CA VAL A 144 13.02 -20.95 4.40
C VAL A 144 12.40 -21.83 5.50
N PRO A 145 12.31 -21.41 6.78
CA PRO A 145 11.67 -22.22 7.82
C PRO A 145 10.16 -22.47 7.62
N ILE A 146 9.50 -21.73 6.72
CA ILE A 146 8.05 -21.77 6.53
C ILE A 146 7.63 -22.06 5.07
N LEU A 147 8.51 -22.61 4.23
CA LEU A 147 8.28 -22.87 2.80
C LEU A 147 6.92 -23.53 2.48
N SER A 148 6.52 -24.54 3.27
CA SER A 148 5.27 -25.28 3.09
C SER A 148 4.00 -24.48 3.41
N TRP A 149 4.15 -23.38 4.14
CA TRP A 149 3.08 -22.46 4.53
C TRP A 149 3.03 -21.21 3.66
N LEU A 150 3.97 -21.02 2.75
CA LEU A 150 3.97 -19.83 1.89
C LEU A 150 2.73 -19.84 0.97
N PRO A 151 2.15 -18.65 0.72
CA PRO A 151 1.03 -18.53 -0.19
C PRO A 151 1.41 -18.99 -1.60
N LEU A 152 0.47 -19.60 -2.31
CA LEU A 152 0.58 -19.78 -3.75
C LEU A 152 0.56 -18.40 -4.42
N LEU A 153 1.53 -18.15 -5.29
CA LEU A 153 1.71 -16.87 -5.96
C LEU A 153 1.47 -17.04 -7.45
N SER A 154 0.77 -16.09 -8.06
CA SER A 154 0.92 -15.90 -9.51
C SER A 154 2.29 -15.28 -9.75
N THR A 155 3.15 -16.01 -10.44
CA THR A 155 4.52 -15.60 -10.75
C THR A 155 4.64 -14.86 -12.08
N GLU A 156 3.55 -14.83 -12.87
CA GLU A 156 3.52 -14.36 -14.26
C GLU A 156 4.07 -12.94 -14.40
N GLN A 157 3.63 -12.01 -13.55
CA GLN A 157 4.04 -10.62 -13.64
C GLN A 157 5.51 -10.41 -13.29
N VAL A 158 6.03 -11.15 -12.29
CA VAL A 158 7.44 -11.06 -11.88
C VAL A 158 8.34 -11.73 -12.91
N GLN A 159 7.93 -12.90 -13.41
CA GLN A 159 8.63 -13.61 -14.49
C GLN A 159 8.66 -12.77 -15.77
N LYS A 160 7.59 -12.04 -16.09
CA LYS A 160 7.58 -11.11 -17.23
C LYS A 160 8.55 -9.94 -17.07
N GLN A 161 8.77 -9.44 -15.85
CA GLN A 161 9.69 -8.32 -15.60
C GLN A 161 11.15 -8.74 -15.51
N LEU A 162 11.45 -9.87 -14.88
CA LEU A 162 12.83 -10.33 -14.64
C LEU A 162 13.33 -11.33 -15.69
N GLY A 163 12.43 -12.15 -16.24
CA GLY A 163 12.75 -13.31 -17.05
C GLY A 163 13.08 -14.55 -16.20
N ASN A 164 12.66 -15.72 -16.66
CA ASN A 164 12.86 -17.00 -15.96
C ASN A 164 14.34 -17.32 -15.71
N GLU A 165 15.22 -16.96 -16.65
CA GLU A 165 16.66 -17.18 -16.52
C GLU A 165 17.27 -16.34 -15.39
N ALA A 166 16.80 -15.10 -15.20
CA ALA A 166 17.28 -14.24 -14.13
C ALA A 166 16.86 -14.80 -12.77
N ILE A 167 15.62 -15.29 -12.63
CA ILE A 167 15.14 -15.93 -11.40
C ILE A 167 16.01 -17.13 -11.06
N ALA A 168 16.27 -18.03 -12.02
CA ALA A 168 17.14 -19.18 -11.81
C ALA A 168 18.57 -18.79 -11.39
N LYS A 169 19.13 -17.72 -11.97
CA LYS A 169 20.44 -17.18 -11.55
C LYS A 169 20.40 -16.63 -10.13
N ILE A 170 19.34 -15.93 -9.76
CA ILE A 170 19.15 -15.38 -8.41
C ILE A 170 19.04 -16.52 -7.39
N CYS A 171 18.31 -17.60 -7.67
CA CYS A 171 18.26 -18.78 -6.80
C CYS A 171 19.66 -19.34 -6.51
N LYS A 172 20.47 -19.51 -7.55
CA LYS A 172 21.85 -19.99 -7.42
C LYS A 172 22.74 -19.04 -6.61
N LEU A 173 22.62 -17.73 -6.86
CA LEU A 173 23.39 -16.72 -6.11
C LEU A 173 22.99 -16.66 -4.64
N ALA A 174 21.69 -16.85 -4.34
CA ALA A 174 21.19 -16.88 -2.98
C ALA A 174 21.66 -18.13 -2.20
N GLY A 175 22.08 -19.19 -2.90
CA GLY A 175 22.54 -20.45 -2.31
C GLY A 175 21.41 -21.46 -2.06
N GLU A 176 20.25 -21.27 -2.69
CA GLU A 176 19.10 -22.17 -2.56
C GLU A 176 19.08 -23.21 -3.69
N GLU A 177 18.63 -24.43 -3.38
CA GLU A 177 18.28 -25.41 -4.39
C GLU A 177 17.08 -24.94 -5.20
N GLN A 178 17.05 -25.24 -6.50
CA GLN A 178 15.96 -24.82 -7.37
C GLN A 178 14.76 -25.75 -7.23
N THR A 179 13.80 -25.34 -6.39
CA THR A 179 12.51 -26.01 -6.14
C THR A 179 11.37 -25.01 -6.34
N VAL A 180 10.14 -25.50 -6.50
CA VAL A 180 8.97 -24.62 -6.63
C VAL A 180 8.76 -23.81 -5.34
N GLU A 181 9.01 -24.42 -4.19
CA GLU A 181 8.96 -23.80 -2.87
C GLU A 181 9.98 -22.66 -2.72
N SER A 182 11.25 -22.93 -3.07
CA SER A 182 12.33 -21.94 -2.97
C SER A 182 12.15 -20.80 -3.97
N GLU A 183 11.64 -21.07 -5.17
CA GLU A 183 11.27 -20.02 -6.13
C GLU A 183 10.22 -19.07 -5.52
N ARG A 184 9.15 -19.58 -4.89
CA ARG A 184 8.15 -18.74 -4.20
C ARG A 184 8.79 -17.88 -3.11
N ALA A 185 9.67 -18.46 -2.29
CA ALA A 185 10.36 -17.73 -1.23
C ALA A 185 11.26 -16.62 -1.78
N ILE A 186 11.96 -16.89 -2.88
CA ILE A 186 12.82 -15.91 -3.56
C ILE A 186 11.98 -14.79 -4.16
N LEU A 187 10.85 -15.09 -4.79
CA LEU A 187 9.96 -14.07 -5.35
C LEU A 187 9.39 -13.16 -4.26
N LEU A 188 9.02 -13.72 -3.10
CA LEU A 188 8.63 -12.95 -1.91
C LEU A 188 9.78 -12.07 -1.40
N ALA A 189 10.97 -12.64 -1.23
CA ALA A 189 12.15 -11.92 -0.76
C ALA A 189 12.58 -10.81 -1.73
N LEU A 190 12.50 -11.03 -3.05
CA LEU A 190 12.78 -10.03 -4.08
C LEU A 190 11.78 -8.88 -4.05
N THR A 191 10.52 -9.16 -3.71
CA THR A 191 9.47 -8.14 -3.57
C THR A 191 9.39 -7.58 -2.14
N GLY A 192 10.41 -7.83 -1.32
CA GLY A 192 10.60 -7.19 -0.01
C GLY A 192 9.85 -7.85 1.15
N TRP A 193 9.33 -9.07 0.97
CA TRP A 193 8.64 -9.81 2.02
C TRP A 193 9.61 -10.67 2.84
N LYS A 194 9.36 -10.72 4.14
CA LYS A 194 10.05 -11.57 5.12
C LYS A 194 9.06 -12.07 6.18
N THR A 195 9.40 -13.09 6.93
CA THR A 195 8.56 -13.53 8.06
C THR A 195 8.61 -12.50 9.18
N ALA A 196 7.45 -12.07 9.67
CA ALA A 196 7.34 -11.09 10.76
C ALA A 196 7.77 -11.70 12.11
N ASN A 197 7.25 -12.90 12.42
CA ASN A 197 7.52 -13.64 13.65
C ASN A 197 7.77 -15.12 13.33
N PRO A 198 9.02 -15.55 13.08
CA PRO A 198 9.32 -16.93 12.70
C PRO A 198 8.91 -17.98 13.74
N THR A 199 8.91 -17.59 15.02
CA THR A 199 8.68 -18.46 16.19
C THR A 199 7.21 -18.64 16.56
N GLU A 200 6.31 -17.79 16.04
CA GLU A 200 4.88 -17.88 16.36
C GLU A 200 4.19 -19.03 15.63
N LYS A 201 3.12 -19.56 16.22
CA LYS A 201 2.30 -20.62 15.60
C LYS A 201 1.65 -20.14 14.30
N LEU A 202 1.25 -18.87 14.26
CA LEU A 202 0.68 -18.22 13.10
C LEU A 202 1.79 -17.59 12.27
N LYS A 203 2.03 -18.10 11.07
CA LYS A 203 3.07 -17.58 10.19
C LYS A 203 2.56 -16.33 9.49
N GLN A 204 3.18 -15.19 9.78
CA GLN A 204 2.85 -13.90 9.19
C GLN A 204 4.01 -13.42 8.34
N LEU A 205 3.72 -12.96 7.12
CA LEU A 205 4.66 -12.26 6.26
C LEU A 205 4.54 -10.76 6.51
N SER A 206 5.64 -10.04 6.39
CA SER A 206 5.69 -8.59 6.45
C SER A 206 6.57 -8.03 5.34
N CYS A 207 6.22 -6.87 4.82
CA CYS A 207 7.04 -6.13 3.86
C CYS A 207 7.50 -4.83 4.48
N GLU A 208 8.81 -4.57 4.44
CA GLU A 208 9.40 -3.35 5.01
C GLU A 208 9.17 -2.10 4.15
N PHE A 209 8.88 -2.27 2.86
CA PHE A 209 8.62 -1.17 1.93
C PHE A 209 7.17 -0.72 1.93
N CYS A 210 6.23 -1.67 1.85
CA CYS A 210 4.79 -1.34 1.84
C CYS A 210 4.12 -1.44 3.21
N PHE A 211 4.87 -1.81 4.25
CA PHE A 211 4.45 -1.95 5.65
C PHE A 211 3.30 -2.94 5.89
N ARG A 212 2.88 -3.69 4.87
CA ARG A 212 1.83 -4.69 4.99
C ARG A 212 2.32 -5.87 5.81
N LYS A 213 1.42 -6.41 6.62
CA LYS A 213 1.58 -7.75 7.19
C LYS A 213 0.41 -8.61 6.76
N VAL A 214 0.68 -9.86 6.42
CA VAL A 214 -0.36 -10.80 5.96
C VAL A 214 -0.16 -12.15 6.63
N GLY A 215 -1.23 -12.70 7.18
CA GLY A 215 -1.22 -14.05 7.70
C GLY A 215 -1.22 -15.05 6.55
N THR A 216 -0.33 -16.05 6.57
CA THR A 216 -0.29 -17.05 5.48
C THR A 216 -1.54 -17.92 5.43
N TRP A 217 -2.26 -18.07 6.54
CA TRP A 217 -3.52 -18.80 6.65
C TRP A 217 -4.69 -18.17 5.86
N LEU A 218 -4.54 -16.93 5.40
CA LEU A 218 -5.53 -16.25 4.55
C LEU A 218 -5.40 -16.64 3.07
N TYR A 219 -4.40 -17.44 2.72
CA TYR A 219 -4.07 -17.80 1.35
C TYR A 219 -3.94 -19.32 1.20
N ALA A 220 -4.26 -19.81 0.00
CA ALA A 220 -3.99 -21.19 -0.35
C ALA A 220 -2.47 -21.46 -0.26
N SER A 221 -2.11 -22.60 0.32
CA SER A 221 -0.74 -23.09 0.44
C SER A 221 -0.69 -24.57 0.02
N PRO A 222 0.46 -25.09 -0.40
CA PRO A 222 0.60 -26.52 -0.71
C PRO A 222 0.15 -27.43 0.43
N LYS A 223 0.37 -26.99 1.69
CA LYS A 223 -0.06 -27.73 2.87
C LYS A 223 -1.59 -27.69 3.10
N GLY A 224 -2.25 -26.58 2.76
CA GLY A 224 -3.71 -26.42 2.92
C GLY A 224 -4.54 -27.19 1.89
N LEU A 225 -3.97 -27.48 0.71
CA LEU A 225 -4.64 -28.26 -0.34
C LEU A 225 -4.78 -29.76 -0.01
N VAL A 226 -4.18 -30.23 1.08
CA VAL A 226 -4.29 -31.63 1.55
C VAL A 226 -5.48 -31.79 2.52
N SER A 227 -6.17 -30.71 2.89
CA SER A 227 -7.31 -30.72 3.80
C SER A 227 -8.50 -29.96 3.22
N GLU A 228 -9.59 -30.69 2.96
CA GLU A 228 -10.98 -30.26 2.70
C GLU A 228 -11.49 -30.30 1.24
N ASP A 229 -11.96 -31.48 0.83
CA ASP A 229 -13.16 -31.66 0.01
C ASP A 229 -14.41 -31.32 0.87
N ALA A 230 -15.06 -30.18 0.64
CA ALA A 230 -16.46 -29.95 1.04
C ALA A 230 -17.09 -28.83 0.19
N GLY A 231 -17.98 -29.22 -0.73
CA GLY A 231 -18.61 -28.33 -1.70
C GLY A 231 -19.72 -27.44 -1.13
N CYS A 232 -20.06 -26.37 -1.87
CA CYS A 232 -21.26 -25.56 -1.63
C CYS A 232 -22.02 -25.33 -2.94
N LYS A 233 -23.31 -25.68 -2.93
CA LYS A 233 -24.26 -25.58 -4.04
C LYS A 233 -24.75 -24.14 -4.21
N GLN A 234 -24.95 -23.73 -5.46
CA GLN A 234 -25.60 -22.48 -5.84
C GLN A 234 -27.12 -22.62 -5.81
N GLU A 235 -27.83 -21.63 -5.26
CA GLU A 235 -29.25 -21.43 -5.55
C GLU A 235 -29.52 -19.99 -6.00
N ASN A 236 -30.38 -19.91 -7.01
CA ASN A 236 -30.70 -18.75 -7.83
C ASN A 236 -32.17 -18.37 -7.55
N SER A 237 -32.51 -17.11 -7.32
CA SER A 237 -33.91 -16.67 -7.45
C SER A 237 -34.02 -15.18 -7.84
N ASN A 238 -34.82 -14.95 -8.87
CA ASN A 238 -35.02 -13.71 -9.60
C ASN A 238 -36.51 -13.31 -9.45
N GLY A 239 -36.85 -12.03 -9.27
CA GLY A 239 -38.25 -11.59 -9.42
C GLY A 239 -38.78 -10.39 -8.62
N HIS A 240 -37.99 -9.78 -7.72
CA HIS A 240 -38.44 -8.61 -6.91
C HIS A 240 -37.57 -7.36 -7.10
N SER A 241 -36.84 -7.31 -8.22
CA SER A 241 -35.62 -6.52 -8.37
C SER A 241 -35.84 -5.06 -8.83
N VAL A 242 -36.89 -4.76 -9.60
CA VAL A 242 -36.93 -3.48 -10.36
C VAL A 242 -37.39 -2.28 -9.51
N LYS A 243 -38.39 -2.43 -8.63
CA LYS A 243 -38.83 -1.34 -7.74
C LYS A 243 -37.82 -1.06 -6.62
N ARG A 244 -37.27 -2.11 -5.98
CA ARG A 244 -36.17 -1.98 -5.01
C ARG A 244 -34.96 -1.29 -5.62
N LYS A 245 -34.58 -1.61 -6.85
CA LYS A 245 -33.47 -0.94 -7.54
C LYS A 245 -33.67 0.56 -7.71
N HIS A 246 -34.89 1.03 -8.00
CA HIS A 246 -35.12 2.46 -8.22
C HIS A 246 -35.11 3.26 -6.89
N GLU A 247 -35.69 2.70 -5.84
CA GLU A 247 -35.65 3.29 -4.49
C GLU A 247 -34.23 3.25 -3.89
N GLU A 248 -33.48 2.17 -4.13
CA GLU A 248 -32.06 2.05 -3.74
C GLU A 248 -31.15 3.02 -4.50
N VAL A 249 -31.41 3.26 -5.79
CA VAL A 249 -30.67 4.25 -6.60
C VAL A 249 -30.97 5.67 -6.13
N ALA A 250 -32.22 6.00 -5.81
CA ALA A 250 -32.59 7.30 -5.27
C ALA A 250 -31.97 7.55 -3.89
N ALA A 251 -32.04 6.57 -2.98
CA ALA A 251 -31.40 6.64 -1.66
C ALA A 251 -29.87 6.73 -1.75
N PHE A 252 -29.27 6.10 -2.76
CA PHE A 252 -27.83 6.19 -3.03
C PHE A 252 -27.43 7.58 -3.55
N GLN A 253 -28.21 8.16 -4.47
CA GLN A 253 -27.99 9.52 -4.97
C GLN A 253 -28.08 10.56 -3.85
N GLU A 254 -29.08 10.45 -2.98
CA GLU A 254 -29.24 11.32 -1.81
C GLU A 254 -28.03 11.21 -0.86
N LYS A 255 -27.51 10.00 -0.64
CA LYS A 255 -26.33 9.77 0.21
C LYS A 255 -25.05 10.36 -0.41
N VAL A 256 -24.86 10.24 -1.72
CA VAL A 256 -23.74 10.84 -2.45
C VAL A 256 -23.81 12.36 -2.40
N GLU A 257 -24.99 12.95 -2.60
CA GLU A 257 -25.16 14.40 -2.48
C GLU A 257 -24.89 14.90 -1.06
N ARG A 258 -25.28 14.14 -0.04
CA ARG A 258 -25.00 14.48 1.37
C ARG A 258 -23.50 14.49 1.69
N ILE A 259 -22.73 13.55 1.14
CA ILE A 259 -21.26 13.51 1.25
C ILE A 259 -20.62 14.67 0.49
N LEU A 260 -21.04 14.90 -0.76
CA LEU A 260 -20.53 16.03 -1.55
C LEU A 260 -20.84 17.39 -0.90
N ASN A 261 -22.00 17.52 -0.26
CA ASN A 261 -22.41 18.74 0.44
C ASN A 261 -21.75 18.90 1.82
N SER A 262 -21.36 17.82 2.50
CA SER A 262 -20.56 17.91 3.73
C SER A 262 -19.17 18.48 3.43
N TRP A 263 -18.58 18.12 2.29
CA TRP A 263 -17.30 18.68 1.82
C TRP A 263 -17.40 20.15 1.42
N LYS A 264 -18.57 20.63 0.97
CA LYS A 264 -18.81 22.07 0.71
C LYS A 264 -18.95 22.91 1.98
N LYS A 265 -19.40 22.32 3.09
CA LYS A 265 -19.56 23.01 4.40
C LYS A 265 -18.24 23.17 5.15
N ILE A 266 -17.16 22.57 4.70
CA ILE A 266 -15.80 22.81 5.21
C ILE A 266 -15.24 24.05 4.49
N LYS A 267 -15.86 25.22 4.69
CA LYS A 267 -15.28 26.53 4.35
C LYS A 267 -15.59 27.56 5.45
N VAL A 268 -14.47 27.97 6.07
CA VAL A 268 -14.20 29.16 6.91
C VAL A 268 -14.83 29.18 8.32
N PRO A 269 -14.04 29.14 9.41
CA PRO A 269 -14.52 29.56 10.73
C PRO A 269 -14.79 31.07 10.75
N PRO A 270 -15.74 31.56 11.56
CA PRO A 270 -15.99 32.99 11.68
C PRO A 270 -14.71 33.71 12.15
N THR A 271 -14.50 34.89 11.57
CA THR A 271 -13.45 35.88 11.87
C THR A 271 -13.25 36.09 13.37
#